data_AF-A0A914Y4N0-F1
#
_entry.id   AF-A0A914Y4N0-F1
#
_cell.length_a   1.000
_cell.length_b   1.000
_cell.length_c   1.000
_cell.angle_alpha   90.00
_cell.angle_beta   90.00
_cell.angle_gamma   90.00
#
_symmetry.space_group_name_H-M   'P 1'
#
loop_
_entity.id
_entity.type
_entity.pdbx_description
1 polymer ?
#
loop_
_entity_poly.entity_id
_entity_poly.type
_entity_poly.pdbx_seq_one_letter_code
_entity_poly.pdbx_strand_id
1 'polypeptide(L)'
;MSTANDRAVLNMILNPMLPNEPFDPNGNPNPTDPCENLPRFSECRELEKIGIQLAEEEKFDDAIEKFNAAIEICPLNPHPYNNRAQAYRLQNKIEGLLKVKFIITFCKI
;
A
#
# COMPACT_ATOMS: atom_id res chain seq x y z
N MET A 1 6.34 38.53 14.72
CA MET A 1 5.63 37.46 15.47
C MET A 1 5.68 36.22 14.59
N SER A 2 6.38 35.16 15.00
CA SER A 2 6.32 33.88 14.28
C SER A 2 4.89 33.35 14.36
N THR A 3 4.25 33.13 13.21
CA THR A 3 2.85 32.71 13.12
C THR A 3 2.69 31.30 13.70
N ALA A 4 1.47 30.90 14.04
CA ALA A 4 1.21 29.52 14.49
C ALA A 4 1.68 28.49 13.44
N ASN A 5 1.57 28.85 12.15
CA ASN A 5 2.04 28.06 11.04
C ASN A 5 3.58 27.93 11.03
N ASP A 6 4.31 29.02 11.24
CA ASP A 6 5.78 28.99 11.28
C ASP A 6 6.30 28.07 12.41
N ARG A 7 5.62 28.08 13.57
CA ARG A 7 5.97 27.21 14.70
C ARG A 7 5.69 25.74 14.42
N ALA A 8 4.60 25.43 13.70
CA ALA A 8 4.26 24.08 13.27
C ALA A 8 5.31 23.52 12.30
N VAL A 9 5.68 24.30 11.28
CA VAL A 9 6.71 23.93 10.30
C VAL A 9 8.05 23.69 10.98
N LEU A 10 8.46 24.58 11.90
CA LEU A 10 9.69 24.41 12.66
C LEU A 10 9.67 23.17 13.54
N ASN A 11 8.57 22.87 14.21
CA ASN A 11 8.43 21.66 15.03
C ASN A 11 8.50 20.37 14.20
N MET A 12 8.01 20.38 12.95
CA MET A 12 8.11 19.23 12.05
C MET A 12 9.55 19.00 11.57
N ILE A 13 10.30 20.08 11.32
CA ILE A 13 11.71 20.00 10.90
C ILE A 13 12.61 19.57 12.07
N LEU A 14 12.34 20.06 13.27
CA LEU A 14 13.23 19.94 14.43
C LEU A 14 12.98 18.68 15.27
N ASN A 15 11.86 17.98 15.07
CA ASN A 15 11.52 16.77 15.82
C ASN A 15 11.46 15.54 14.90
N PRO A 16 12.59 14.85 14.69
CA PRO A 16 12.67 13.69 13.80
C PRO A 16 11.89 12.45 14.28
N MET A 17 11.32 12.52 15.50
CA MET A 17 10.46 11.49 16.08
C MET A 17 8.98 11.87 16.01
N LEU A 18 8.61 12.95 15.32
CA LEU A 18 7.20 13.22 15.05
C LEU A 18 6.64 12.05 14.21
N PRO A 19 5.49 11.48 14.57
CA PRO A 19 4.73 10.64 13.64
C PRO A 19 4.57 11.40 12.33
N ASN A 20 4.56 10.71 11.18
CA ASN A 20 4.41 11.30 9.84
C ASN A 20 3.07 12.04 9.60
N GLU A 21 2.32 12.33 10.65
CA GLU A 21 1.06 13.05 10.60
C GLU A 21 1.31 14.54 10.33
N PRO A 22 0.59 15.15 9.38
CA PRO A 22 0.53 16.60 9.27
C PRO A 22 0.02 17.18 10.60
N PHE A 23 0.79 18.07 11.22
CA PHE A 23 0.35 18.78 12.41
C PHE A 23 -0.71 19.81 11.98
N ASP A 24 -1.99 19.54 12.24
CA ASP A 24 -3.02 20.57 12.06
C ASP A 24 -3.12 21.44 13.32
N PRO A 25 -2.73 22.73 13.26
CA PRO A 25 -2.77 23.63 14.41
C PRO A 25 -4.19 23.95 14.90
N ASN A 26 -5.24 23.56 14.18
CA ASN A 26 -6.63 23.85 14.54
C ASN A 26 -7.34 22.68 15.24
N GLY A 27 -6.68 21.52 15.39
CA GLY A 27 -7.26 20.34 16.06
C GLY A 27 -8.46 19.73 15.33
N ASN A 28 -8.72 20.12 14.08
CA ASN A 28 -9.54 19.31 13.19
C ASN A 28 -8.85 17.95 13.02
N PRO A 29 -9.63 16.86 12.99
CA PRO A 29 -9.09 15.58 12.57
C PRO A 29 -8.34 15.81 11.27
N ASN A 30 -7.15 15.20 11.14
CA ASN A 30 -6.50 15.06 9.83
C ASN A 30 -7.57 14.64 8.81
N PRO A 31 -7.41 14.97 7.50
CA PRO A 31 -8.18 14.29 6.47
C PRO A 31 -7.83 12.81 6.57
N THR A 32 -8.53 12.16 7.49
CA THR A 32 -8.61 10.73 7.73
C THR A 32 -8.99 10.21 6.38
N ASP A 33 -8.25 9.22 5.88
CA ASP A 33 -8.53 8.64 4.57
C ASP A 33 -10.06 8.50 4.48
N PRO A 34 -10.75 9.01 3.44
CA PRO A 34 -12.21 9.01 3.40
C PRO A 34 -12.83 7.63 3.65
N CYS A 35 -11.99 6.60 3.46
CA CYS A 35 -12.26 5.20 3.70
C CYS A 35 -12.21 4.76 5.17
N GLU A 36 -11.47 5.44 6.05
CA GLU A 36 -11.26 5.05 7.45
C GLU A 36 -12.53 5.13 8.30
N ASN A 37 -13.48 5.99 7.91
CA ASN A 37 -14.78 6.12 8.56
C ASN A 37 -15.82 5.07 8.11
N LEU A 38 -15.47 4.12 7.25
CA LEU A 38 -16.40 3.05 6.86
C LEU A 38 -16.42 1.93 7.90
N PRO A 39 -17.61 1.40 8.25
CA PRO A 39 -17.74 0.34 9.27
C PRO A 39 -17.05 -0.98 8.89
N ARG A 40 -16.69 -1.17 7.62
CA ARG A 40 -15.95 -2.35 7.12
C ARG A 40 -14.50 -2.04 6.73
N PHE A 41 -13.98 -0.87 7.12
CA PHE A 41 -12.60 -0.50 6.83
C PHE A 41 -11.59 -1.42 7.52
N SER A 42 -11.90 -1.89 8.74
CA SER A 42 -11.08 -2.87 9.46
C SER A 42 -10.91 -4.17 8.66
N GLU A 43 -12.01 -4.71 8.11
CA GLU A 43 -11.98 -5.90 7.24
C GLU A 43 -11.16 -5.66 5.97
N CYS A 44 -11.34 -4.51 5.31
CA CYS A 44 -10.53 -4.15 4.13
C CYS A 44 -9.03 -4.15 4.46
N ARG A 45 -8.65 -3.57 5.61
CA ARG A 45 -7.26 -3.48 6.05
C ARG A 45 -6.68 -4.84 6.39
N GLU A 46 -7.48 -5.74 6.96
CA GLU A 46 -7.07 -7.12 7.22
C GLU A 46 -6.84 -7.90 5.91
N LEU A 47 -7.75 -7.78 4.94
CA LEU A 47 -7.58 -8.39 3.62
C LEU A 47 -6.35 -7.86 2.89
N GLU A 48 -6.07 -6.55 3.00
CA GLU A 48 -4.87 -5.96 2.44
C GLU A 48 -3.60 -6.56 3.05
N LYS A 49 -3.55 -6.68 4.39
CA LYS A 49 -2.40 -7.30 5.07
C LYS A 49 -2.18 -8.75 4.64
N ILE A 50 -3.25 -9.54 4.53
CA ILE A 50 -3.17 -10.93 4.07
C ILE A 50 -2.68 -10.97 2.61
N GLY A 51 -3.19 -10.08 1.75
CA GLY A 51 -2.74 -9.97 0.37
C GLY A 51 -1.26 -9.62 0.24
N ILE A 52 -0.75 -8.73 1.08
CA ILE A 52 0.68 -8.38 1.14
C ILE A 52 1.51 -9.60 1.55
N GLN A 53 1.10 -10.31 2.60
CA GLN A 53 1.81 -11.51 3.06
C GLN A 53 1.86 -12.60 1.97
N LEU A 54 0.76 -12.81 1.24
CA LEU A 54 0.72 -13.74 0.12
C LEU A 54 1.63 -13.31 -1.04
N ALA A 55 1.70 -12.00 -1.32
CA ALA A 55 2.60 -11.46 -2.34
C ALA A 55 4.08 -11.62 -1.96
N GLU A 56 4.41 -11.50 -0.67
CA GLU A 56 5.76 -11.79 -0.14
C GLU A 56 6.12 -13.28 -0.25
N GLU A 57 5.14 -14.18 -0.14
CA GLU A 57 5.29 -15.62 -0.37
C GLU A 57 5.32 -15.99 -1.87
N GLU A 58 5.39 -15.01 -2.78
CA GLU A 58 5.32 -15.17 -4.25
C GLU A 58 4.02 -15.83 -4.77
N LYS A 59 2.99 -15.94 -3.92
CA LYS A 59 1.65 -16.42 -4.28
C LYS A 59 0.81 -15.28 -4.86
N PHE A 60 1.21 -14.81 -6.04
CA PHE A 60 0.62 -13.61 -6.63
C PHE A 60 -0.87 -13.76 -6.97
N ASP A 61 -1.31 -14.94 -7.42
CA ASP A 61 -2.73 -15.19 -7.74
C ASP A 61 -3.62 -15.05 -6.50
N ASP A 62 -3.27 -15.74 -5.40
CA ASP A 62 -4.00 -15.65 -4.13
C ASP A 62 -3.98 -14.22 -3.56
N ALA A 63 -2.85 -13.52 -3.69
CA ALA A 63 -2.73 -12.12 -3.28
C ALA A 63 -3.70 -11.21 -4.05
N ILE A 64 -3.79 -11.39 -5.37
CA ILE A 64 -4.71 -10.65 -6.24
C ILE A 64 -6.17 -10.89 -5.83
N GLU A 65 -6.54 -12.12 -5.48
CA GLU A 65 -7.90 -12.41 -4.97
C GLU A 65 -8.20 -11.65 -3.67
N LYS A 66 -7.25 -11.59 -2.73
CA LYS A 66 -7.41 -10.82 -1.49
C LYS A 66 -7.53 -9.32 -1.74
N PHE A 67 -6.75 -8.78 -2.67
CA PHE A 67 -6.89 -7.37 -3.06
C PHE A 67 -8.23 -7.10 -3.76
N ASN A 68 -8.74 -8.03 -4.57
CA ASN A 68 -10.07 -7.90 -5.17
C ASN A 68 -11.16 -7.86 -4.09
N ALA A 69 -11.11 -8.75 -3.11
CA ALA A 69 -12.03 -8.73 -1.98
C ALA A 69 -11.94 -7.42 -1.18
N ALA A 70 -10.73 -6.90 -0.96
CA ALA A 70 -10.55 -5.59 -0.31
C ALA A 70 -11.17 -4.43 -1.12
N ILE A 71 -11.04 -4.46 -2.45
CA ILE A 71 -11.66 -3.48 -3.37
C ILE A 71 -13.18 -3.53 -3.30
N GLU A 72 -13.78 -4.73 -3.21
CA GLU A 72 -15.24 -4.88 -3.10
C GLU A 72 -15.78 -4.26 -1.80
N ILE A 73 -15.02 -4.37 -0.71
CA ILE A 73 -15.42 -3.83 0.60
C ILE A 73 -15.19 -2.31 0.66
N CYS A 74 -14.07 -1.82 0.14
CA CYS A 74 -13.72 -0.40 0.15
C CYS A 74 -13.28 0.04 -1.26
N PRO A 75 -14.24 0.30 -2.17
CA PRO A 75 -13.91 0.68 -3.54
C PRO A 75 -13.25 2.06 -3.64
N LEU A 76 -13.40 2.89 -2.61
CA LEU A 76 -12.78 4.22 -2.48
C LEU A 76 -11.34 4.15 -1.97
N ASN A 77 -10.90 3.01 -1.44
CA ASN A 77 -9.57 2.87 -0.85
C ASN A 77 -8.53 2.67 -1.97
N PRO A 78 -7.56 3.59 -2.17
CA PRO A 78 -6.55 3.45 -3.21
C PRO A 78 -5.52 2.34 -2.92
N HIS A 79 -5.36 1.92 -1.66
CA HIS A 79 -4.31 0.97 -1.25
C HIS A 79 -4.44 -0.40 -1.94
N PRO A 80 -5.59 -1.10 -1.89
CA PRO A 80 -5.77 -2.37 -2.59
C PRO A 80 -5.51 -2.32 -4.10
N TYR A 81 -5.86 -1.22 -4.79
CA TYR A 81 -5.60 -1.09 -6.22
C TYR A 81 -4.11 -1.02 -6.53
N ASN A 82 -3.36 -0.24 -5.74
CA ASN A 82 -1.92 -0.11 -5.89
C ASN A 82 -1.21 -1.45 -5.63
N ASN A 83 -1.59 -2.14 -4.55
CA ASN A 83 -1.00 -3.43 -4.20
C ASN A 83 -1.32 -4.50 -5.25
N ARG A 84 -2.55 -4.52 -5.78
CA ARG A 84 -2.94 -5.41 -6.89
C ARG A 84 -2.12 -5.15 -8.14
N ALA A 85 -1.93 -3.88 -8.52
CA ALA A 85 -1.11 -3.52 -9.67
C ALA A 85 0.35 -3.96 -9.48
N GLN A 86 0.89 -3.84 -8.26
CA GLN A 86 2.22 -4.34 -7.93
C GLN A 86 2.31 -5.87 -8.05
N ALA A 87 1.31 -6.60 -7.55
CA ALA A 87 1.24 -8.05 -7.67
C ALA A 87 1.27 -8.51 -9.13
N TYR A 88 0.46 -7.92 -10.02
CA TYR A 88 0.50 -8.22 -11.46
C TYR A 88 1.85 -7.94 -12.11
N ARG A 89 2.54 -6.86 -11.70
CA ARG A 89 3.88 -6.54 -12.22
C ARG A 89 4.91 -7.58 -11.79
N LEU A 90 4.82 -8.08 -10.56
CA LEU A 90 5.73 -9.10 -10.05
C LEU A 90 5.46 -10.44 -10.73
N GLN A 91 4.19 -10.85 -10.87
CA GLN A 91 3.80 -12.07 -11.59
C GLN A 91 4.36 -12.11 -13.01
N ASN A 92 4.16 -11.04 -13.80
CA ASN A 92 4.69 -10.94 -15.16
C ASN A 92 6.23 -11.01 -15.23
N LYS A 93 6.93 -10.46 -14.24
CA LYS A 93 8.40 -10.55 -14.17
C LYS A 93 8.85 -11.99 -13.92
N ILE A 94 8.17 -12.73 -13.05
CA ILE A 94 8.48 -14.14 -12.79
C ILE A 94 8.19 -14.99 -14.03
N GLU A 95 7.07 -14.78 -14.72
CA GLU A 95 6.79 -15.48 -15.97
C GLU A 95 7.85 -15.21 -17.06
N GLY A 96 8.27 -13.96 -17.20
CA GLY A 96 9.36 -13.58 -18.10
C GLY A 96 10.68 -14.25 -17.71
N LEU A 97 11.02 -14.27 -16.41
CA LEU A 97 12.23 -14.91 -15.89
C LEU A 97 12.21 -16.43 -16.12
N LEU A 98 11.08 -17.09 -15.91
CA LEU A 98 10.92 -18.52 -16.15
C LEU A 98 11.12 -18.86 -17.64
N LYS A 99 10.58 -18.05 -18.55
CA LYS A 99 10.81 -18.20 -20.00
C LYS A 99 12.28 -18.01 -20.36
N VAL A 100 12.94 -16.98 -19.84
CA VAL A 100 14.37 -16.73 -20.09
C VAL A 100 15.23 -17.86 -19.53
N LYS A 101 14.95 -18.33 -18.30
CA LYS A 101 15.67 -19.44 -17.68
C LYS A 101 15.49 -20.74 -18.47
N PHE A 102 14.29 -21.00 -18.97
CA PHE A 102 14.01 -22.15 -19.83
C PHE A 102 14.84 -22.09 -21.12
N ILE A 103 14.84 -20.94 -21.81
CA ILE A 103 15.63 -20.73 -23.03
C ILE A 103 17.13 -20.89 -22.75
N ILE A 104 17.67 -20.27 -21.71
CA ILE A 104 19.11 -20.36 -21.37
C ILE A 104 19.51 -21.80 -21.02
N THR A 105 18.64 -22.54 -20.32
CA THR A 105 18.90 -23.95 -19.98
C THR A 105 18.91 -24.82 -21.23
N PHE A 106 18.02 -24.56 -22.19
CA PHE A 106 17.92 -25.33 -23.43
C PHE A 106 18.97 -24.95 -24.49
N CYS A 107 19.42 -23.68 -24.51
CA CYS A 107 20.46 -23.19 -25.42
C CYS A 107 21.90 -23.45 -24.93
N LYS A 108 22.10 -23.99 -23.72
CA LYS A 108 23.41 -24.52 -23.30
C LYS A 108 23.62 -25.90 -23.94
N ILE A 109 24.01 -25.89 -25.22
CA ILE A 109 24.69 -26.98 -25.95
C ILE A 109 25.99 -26.41 -26.49
#